data_AF-A0A1Q7ZHR7-F1
#
_entry.id   AF-A0A1Q7ZHR7-F1
#
_cell.length_a   1.000
_cell.length_b   1.000
_cell.length_c   1.000
_cell.angle_alpha   90.00
_cell.angle_beta   90.00
_cell.angle_gamma   90.00
#
_symmetry.space_group_name_H-M   'P 1'
#
loop_
_entity.id
_entity.type
_entity.pdbx_description
1 polymer ?
#
loop_
_entity_poly.entity_id
_entity_poly.type
_entity_poly.pdbx_seq_one_letter_code
_entity_poly.pdbx_strand_id
1 'polypeptide(L)'
;MLLAARRYRGALLALGITGGFLLLYLIYAWTLDFGIFLKVIEAQSTTKLIGLEALQDLVNGKIVTKYFGRGWYPWLLLCAALAAFRRQRGLLVPLAVYGMVIAMTADYRVIYGWYRIPLYPFLCVAAGCALEEMIDEANLFRVAPFAVMAVSTGLLYALPASLTGTRWAVYLFALAALVPFLPRLISERPWTVRAARLATAVLFAIFLVTSLVTIGGLLEIYAATRGLP
;
A
#
# COMPACT_ATOMS: atom_id res chain seq x y z
N MET A 1 -21.21 5.05 3.07
CA MET A 1 -20.67 5.27 4.44
C MET A 1 -21.26 6.51 5.11
N LEU A 2 -21.13 7.71 4.54
CA LEU A 2 -21.67 8.94 5.15
C LEU A 2 -23.19 8.92 5.32
N LEU A 3 -23.92 8.46 4.29
CA LEU A 3 -25.38 8.27 4.37
C LEU A 3 -25.79 7.24 5.42
N ALA A 4 -25.08 6.11 5.49
CA ALA A 4 -25.31 5.06 6.49
C ALA A 4 -25.05 5.55 7.93
N ALA A 5 -24.09 6.47 8.10
CA ALA A 5 -23.81 7.15 9.37
C ALA A 5 -24.72 8.37 9.62
N ARG A 6 -25.76 8.58 8.81
CA ARG A 6 -26.68 9.75 8.85
C ARG A 6 -25.97 11.11 8.76
N ARG A 7 -24.77 11.16 8.19
CA ARG A 7 -23.98 12.38 7.95
C ARG A 7 -24.34 13.00 6.59
N TYR A 8 -25.60 13.40 6.43
CA TYR A 8 -26.16 13.88 5.15
C TYR A 8 -25.42 15.09 4.58
N ARG A 9 -25.03 16.06 5.42
CA ARG A 9 -24.25 17.24 4.98
C ARG A 9 -22.94 16.82 4.30
N GLY A 10 -22.22 15.89 4.90
CA GLY A 10 -20.98 15.38 4.31
C GLY A 10 -21.21 14.63 3.01
N ALA A 11 -22.30 13.86 2.92
CA ALA A 11 -22.66 13.16 1.69
C ALA A 11 -23.01 14.13 0.55
N LEU A 12 -23.80 15.16 0.84
CA LEU A 12 -24.15 16.21 -0.12
C LEU A 12 -22.93 17.01 -0.58
N LEU A 13 -22.01 17.34 0.33
CA LEU A 13 -20.76 18.01 -0.04
C LEU A 13 -19.90 17.13 -0.96
N ALA A 14 -19.70 15.85 -0.62
CA ALA A 14 -18.93 14.93 -1.46
C ALA A 14 -19.56 14.75 -2.84
N LEU A 15 -20.88 14.60 -2.90
CA LEU A 15 -21.61 14.49 -4.15
C LEU A 15 -21.53 15.79 -4.97
N GLY A 16 -21.74 16.94 -4.33
CA GLY A 16 -21.70 18.25 -4.98
C GLY A 16 -20.32 18.58 -5.56
N ILE A 17 -19.25 18.29 -4.82
CA ILE A 17 -17.88 18.47 -5.31
C ILE A 17 -17.60 17.53 -6.48
N THR A 18 -17.93 16.24 -6.33
CA THR A 18 -17.67 15.24 -7.39
C THR A 18 -18.46 15.56 -8.67
N GLY A 19 -19.76 15.84 -8.53
CA GLY A 19 -20.61 16.24 -9.65
C GLY A 19 -20.20 17.57 -10.27
N GLY A 20 -19.80 18.54 -9.45
CA GLY A 20 -19.28 19.83 -9.92
C GLY A 20 -18.02 19.66 -10.77
N PHE A 21 -17.04 18.86 -10.33
CA PHE A 21 -15.85 18.56 -11.11
C PHE A 21 -16.15 17.84 -12.42
N LEU A 22 -17.06 16.85 -12.39
CA LEU A 22 -17.49 16.16 -13.61
C LEU A 22 -18.17 17.12 -14.58
N LEU A 23 -19.02 18.01 -14.07
CA LEU A 23 -19.69 19.02 -14.90
C LEU A 23 -18.67 19.99 -15.51
N LEU A 24 -17.73 20.50 -14.72
CA LEU A 24 -16.65 21.36 -15.21
C LEU A 24 -15.80 20.66 -16.28
N TYR A 25 -15.54 19.37 -16.12
CA TYR A 25 -14.81 18.57 -17.10
C TYR A 25 -15.57 18.41 -18.41
N LEU A 26 -16.89 18.17 -18.34
CA LEU A 26 -17.75 18.09 -19.52
C LEU A 26 -17.91 19.46 -20.20
N ILE A 27 -18.03 20.54 -19.43
CA ILE A 27 -18.05 21.92 -19.95
C ILE A 27 -16.73 22.21 -20.66
N TYR A 28 -15.60 21.88 -20.04
CA TYR A 28 -14.28 22.02 -20.66
C TYR A 28 -14.21 21.27 -22.00
N ALA A 29 -14.65 20.01 -22.04
CA ALA A 29 -14.72 19.23 -23.27
C ALA A 29 -15.62 19.88 -24.32
N TRP A 30 -16.78 20.41 -23.91
CA TRP A 30 -17.72 21.11 -24.78
C TRP A 30 -17.15 22.40 -25.37
N THR A 31 -16.41 23.17 -24.58
CA THR A 31 -15.83 24.46 -25.03
C THR A 31 -14.70 24.31 -26.05
N LEU A 32 -14.04 23.15 -26.10
CA LEU A 32 -12.93 22.91 -27.01
C LEU A 32 -13.40 22.18 -28.28
N ASP A 33 -13.78 20.91 -28.15
CA ASP A 33 -14.37 20.09 -29.20
C ASP A 33 -14.86 18.78 -28.56
N PHE A 34 -16.17 18.67 -28.37
CA PHE A 34 -16.76 17.48 -27.74
C PHE A 34 -16.61 16.22 -28.62
N GLY A 35 -16.54 16.38 -29.94
CA GLY A 35 -16.36 15.27 -30.87
C GLY A 35 -14.96 14.67 -30.78
N ILE A 36 -13.92 15.50 -30.73
CA ILE A 36 -12.55 15.05 -30.47
C ILE A 36 -12.45 14.41 -29.09
N PHE A 37 -13.07 15.01 -28.08
CA PHE A 37 -13.11 14.46 -26.73
C PHE A 37 -13.65 13.02 -26.70
N LEU A 38 -14.81 12.77 -27.33
CA LEU A 38 -15.39 11.43 -27.41
C LEU A 38 -14.47 10.45 -28.15
N LYS A 39 -13.87 10.87 -29.27
CA LYS A 39 -12.91 10.04 -30.03
C LYS A 39 -11.69 9.66 -29.19
N VAL A 40 -11.17 10.58 -28.38
CA VAL A 40 -10.04 10.29 -27.47
C VAL A 40 -10.46 9.31 -26.38
N ILE A 41 -11.63 9.49 -25.77
CA ILE A 41 -12.15 8.55 -24.77
C ILE A 41 -12.35 7.15 -25.37
N GLU A 42 -12.94 7.07 -26.57
CA GLU A 42 -13.13 5.82 -27.30
C GLU A 42 -11.79 5.14 -27.61
N ALA A 43 -10.82 5.88 -28.14
CA ALA A 43 -9.47 5.36 -28.42
C ALA A 43 -8.76 4.87 -27.15
N GLN A 44 -8.94 5.54 -26.01
CA GLN A 44 -8.39 5.12 -24.72
C GLN A 44 -9.16 3.95 -24.08
N SER A 45 -10.40 3.71 -24.50
CA SER A 45 -11.23 2.61 -23.99
C SER A 45 -10.93 1.28 -24.69
N THR A 46 -10.53 1.31 -25.96
CA THR A 46 -10.32 0.12 -26.81
C THR A 46 -9.00 -0.62 -26.54
N THR A 47 -8.02 0.03 -25.90
CA THR A 47 -6.76 -0.64 -25.49
C THR A 47 -6.89 -1.44 -24.19
N LYS A 48 -8.02 -1.32 -23.49
CA LYS A 48 -8.26 -1.89 -22.16
C LYS A 48 -8.95 -3.25 -22.28
N LEU A 49 -8.21 -4.26 -22.74
CA LEU A 49 -8.67 -5.65 -22.59
C LEU A 49 -8.60 -6.03 -21.11
N ILE A 50 -9.78 -6.19 -20.52
CA ILE A 50 -10.00 -6.47 -19.10
C ILE A 50 -10.15 -7.97 -18.94
N GLY A 51 -9.27 -8.58 -18.14
CA GLY A 51 -9.30 -10.00 -17.85
C GLY A 51 -8.89 -10.31 -16.41
N LEU A 52 -8.97 -11.57 -16.01
CA LEU A 52 -8.55 -12.03 -14.68
C LEU A 52 -7.08 -11.70 -14.36
N GLU A 53 -6.25 -11.52 -15.39
CA GLU A 53 -4.86 -11.08 -15.28
C GLU A 53 -4.74 -9.70 -14.60
N ALA A 54 -5.67 -8.77 -14.83
CA ALA A 54 -5.65 -7.46 -14.20
C ALA A 54 -5.83 -7.54 -12.67
N LEU A 55 -6.62 -8.51 -12.19
CA LEU A 55 -6.75 -8.81 -10.76
C LEU A 55 -5.45 -9.37 -10.20
N GLN A 56 -4.79 -10.28 -10.93
CA GLN A 56 -3.50 -10.83 -10.50
C GLN A 56 -2.41 -9.75 -10.48
N ASP A 57 -2.36 -8.87 -11.48
CA ASP A 57 -1.41 -7.76 -11.52
C ASP A 57 -1.69 -6.74 -10.41
N LEU A 58 -2.96 -6.54 -10.05
CA LEU A 58 -3.35 -5.76 -8.88
C LEU A 58 -2.79 -6.36 -7.60
N VAL A 59 -2.94 -7.67 -7.37
CA VAL A 59 -2.45 -8.38 -6.17
C VAL A 59 -0.92 -8.46 -6.13
N ASN A 60 -0.28 -8.83 -7.24
CA ASN A 60 1.17 -9.07 -7.33
C ASN A 60 2.00 -7.79 -7.29
N GLY A 61 1.38 -6.61 -7.22
CA GLY A 61 2.13 -5.36 -7.12
C GLY A 61 2.89 -4.98 -8.40
N LYS A 62 2.74 -5.73 -9.51
CA LYS A 62 3.55 -5.63 -10.75
C LYS A 62 3.73 -4.20 -11.26
N ILE A 63 2.71 -3.36 -11.07
CA ILE A 63 2.60 -1.97 -11.53
C ILE A 63 3.33 -0.96 -10.59
N VAL A 64 3.80 -1.40 -9.42
CA VAL A 64 4.48 -0.58 -8.38
C VAL A 64 5.93 -1.03 -8.14
N THR A 65 6.28 -2.22 -8.64
CA THR A 65 7.57 -2.88 -8.39
C THR A 65 8.80 -2.12 -8.86
N LYS A 66 8.67 -1.22 -9.84
CA LYS A 66 9.81 -0.45 -10.38
C LYS A 66 10.40 0.53 -9.36
N TYR A 67 9.59 1.08 -8.44
CA TYR A 67 10.03 2.18 -7.55
C TYR A 67 9.77 1.95 -6.05
N PHE A 68 8.75 1.19 -5.67
CA PHE A 68 8.41 0.95 -4.25
C PHE A 68 8.60 -0.51 -3.80
N GLY A 69 9.10 -1.35 -4.70
CA GLY A 69 9.40 -2.75 -4.42
C GLY A 69 8.20 -3.67 -4.18
N ARG A 70 8.51 -4.94 -3.86
CA ARG A 70 7.52 -6.02 -3.92
C ARG A 70 6.78 -6.31 -2.61
N GLY A 71 7.35 -6.05 -1.43
CA GLY A 71 6.70 -6.49 -0.17
C GLY A 71 5.85 -5.46 0.58
N TRP A 72 5.98 -4.16 0.30
CA TRP A 72 5.13 -3.11 0.93
C TRP A 72 3.67 -3.27 0.57
N TYR A 73 3.39 -3.51 -0.72
CA TYR A 73 2.03 -3.58 -1.22
C TYR A 73 1.26 -4.83 -0.73
N PRO A 74 1.84 -6.04 -0.72
CA PRO A 74 1.26 -7.20 -0.05
C PRO A 74 1.02 -7.00 1.45
N TRP A 75 1.94 -6.34 2.17
CA TRP A 75 1.73 -6.00 3.57
C TRP A 75 0.50 -5.10 3.77
N LEU A 76 0.37 -4.06 2.95
CA LEU A 76 -0.77 -3.15 2.97
C LEU A 76 -2.09 -3.87 2.64
N LEU A 77 -2.08 -4.78 1.66
CA LEU A 77 -3.24 -5.62 1.33
C LEU A 77 -3.61 -6.55 2.49
N LEU A 78 -2.62 -7.15 3.16
CA LEU A 78 -2.84 -7.97 4.34
C LEU A 78 -3.47 -7.15 5.47
N CYS A 79 -2.98 -5.94 5.72
CA CYS A 79 -3.57 -5.04 6.73
C CYS A 79 -5.02 -4.70 6.40
N ALA A 80 -5.34 -4.43 5.13
CA ALA A 80 -6.70 -4.23 4.69
C ALA A 80 -7.57 -5.48 4.88
N ALA A 81 -7.06 -6.67 4.55
CA ALA A 81 -7.75 -7.93 4.79
C ALA A 81 -8.02 -8.15 6.28
N LEU A 82 -7.07 -7.83 7.16
CA LEU A 82 -7.26 -7.90 8.62
C LEU A 82 -8.33 -6.91 9.09
N ALA A 83 -8.39 -5.70 8.50
CA ALA A 83 -9.44 -4.73 8.78
C ALA A 83 -10.86 -5.25 8.42
N ALA A 84 -10.96 -6.20 7.48
CA ALA A 84 -12.22 -6.88 7.13
C ALA A 84 -12.86 -7.62 8.30
N PHE A 85 -12.02 -8.27 9.09
CA PHE A 85 -12.48 -9.07 10.23
C PHE A 85 -12.75 -8.20 11.46
N ARG A 86 -12.42 -6.90 11.40
CA ARG A 86 -12.47 -5.97 12.54
C ARG A 86 -13.58 -4.94 12.44
N ARG A 87 -13.60 -4.00 13.38
CA ARG A 87 -14.60 -2.91 13.47
C ARG A 87 -14.48 -1.89 12.34
N GLN A 88 -13.36 -1.88 11.61
CA GLN A 88 -13.07 -0.91 10.55
C GLN A 88 -13.51 -1.37 9.14
N ARG A 89 -14.44 -2.34 9.02
CA ARG A 89 -14.93 -2.89 7.73
C ARG A 89 -15.38 -1.82 6.74
N GLY A 90 -15.81 -0.67 7.25
CA GLY A 90 -16.16 0.48 6.43
C GLY A 90 -15.06 0.89 5.45
N LEU A 91 -13.79 0.78 5.83
CA LEU A 91 -12.63 1.12 4.98
C LEU A 91 -12.54 0.24 3.73
N LEU A 92 -13.17 -0.93 3.74
CA LEU A 92 -13.14 -1.86 2.61
C LEU A 92 -14.08 -1.47 1.49
N VAL A 93 -15.14 -0.72 1.77
CA VAL A 93 -16.09 -0.32 0.73
C VAL A 93 -15.39 0.52 -0.36
N PRO A 94 -14.69 1.63 -0.04
CA PRO A 94 -13.98 2.38 -1.06
C PRO A 94 -12.83 1.57 -1.68
N LEU A 95 -12.14 0.74 -0.90
CA LEU A 95 -11.07 -0.13 -1.41
C LEU A 95 -11.59 -1.14 -2.44
N ALA A 96 -12.73 -1.79 -2.16
CA ALA A 96 -13.35 -2.78 -3.03
C ALA A 96 -13.95 -2.13 -4.27
N VAL A 97 -14.68 -1.01 -4.11
CA VAL A 97 -15.26 -0.27 -5.23
C VAL A 97 -14.16 0.21 -6.17
N TYR A 98 -13.14 0.89 -5.64
CA TYR A 98 -12.08 1.44 -6.46
C TYR A 98 -11.16 0.34 -7.01
N GLY A 99 -10.86 -0.70 -6.22
CA GLY A 99 -10.11 -1.87 -6.67
C GLY A 99 -10.81 -2.62 -7.80
N MET A 100 -12.14 -2.75 -7.73
CA MET A 100 -12.95 -3.31 -8.82
C MET A 100 -12.92 -2.42 -10.06
N VAL A 101 -13.08 -1.10 -9.91
CA VAL A 101 -12.95 -0.16 -11.04
C VAL A 101 -11.58 -0.28 -11.69
N ILE A 102 -10.48 -0.33 -10.92
CA ILE A 102 -9.14 -0.56 -11.46
C ILE A 102 -9.08 -1.90 -12.18
N ALA A 103 -9.52 -2.98 -11.54
CA ALA A 103 -9.49 -4.31 -12.16
C ALA A 103 -10.29 -4.35 -13.47
N MET A 104 -11.36 -3.56 -13.58
CA MET A 104 -12.22 -3.44 -14.74
C MET A 104 -11.79 -2.38 -15.75
N THR A 105 -10.75 -1.58 -15.50
CA THR A 105 -10.41 -0.45 -16.40
C THR A 105 -8.91 -0.20 -16.56
N ALA A 106 -8.07 -0.95 -15.84
CA ALA A 106 -6.63 -0.89 -15.97
C ALA A 106 -6.22 -1.50 -17.31
N ASP A 107 -5.42 -0.74 -18.05
CA ASP A 107 -4.80 -1.20 -19.29
C ASP A 107 -3.70 -2.23 -18.96
N TYR A 108 -3.76 -3.40 -19.59
CA TYR A 108 -2.77 -4.47 -19.42
C TYR A 108 -1.34 -4.07 -19.83
N ARG A 109 -1.21 -3.04 -20.68
CA ARG A 109 0.06 -2.47 -21.12
C ARG A 109 0.65 -1.50 -20.11
N VAL A 110 -0.16 -0.97 -19.18
CA VAL A 110 0.25 0.18 -18.37
C VAL A 110 0.88 -0.26 -17.05
N ILE A 111 2.22 -0.20 -17.06
CA ILE A 111 3.15 -0.41 -15.95
C ILE A 111 3.15 0.78 -14.94
N TYR A 112 2.28 1.78 -15.11
CA TYR A 112 2.29 2.99 -14.27
C TYR A 112 1.36 2.87 -13.07
N GLY A 113 1.93 2.92 -11.85
CA GLY A 113 1.22 2.71 -10.58
C GLY A 113 0.28 3.83 -10.12
N TRP A 114 0.13 4.91 -10.89
CA TRP A 114 -0.64 6.11 -10.52
C TRP A 114 -2.15 5.83 -10.30
N TYR A 115 -2.75 4.91 -11.06
CA TYR A 115 -4.14 4.49 -10.83
C TYR A 115 -4.37 3.86 -9.46
N ARG A 116 -3.33 3.51 -8.71
CA ARG A 116 -3.46 2.95 -7.34
C ARG A 116 -3.39 4.02 -6.26
N ILE A 117 -3.04 5.26 -6.62
CA ILE A 117 -2.93 6.37 -5.65
C ILE A 117 -4.18 6.48 -4.78
N PRO A 118 -5.42 6.36 -5.33
CA PRO A 118 -6.61 6.45 -4.50
C PRO A 118 -6.84 5.24 -3.57
N LEU A 119 -6.17 4.10 -3.78
CA LEU A 119 -6.21 2.98 -2.82
C LEU A 119 -5.36 3.27 -1.57
N TYR A 120 -4.22 3.96 -1.73
CA TYR A 120 -3.22 4.10 -0.67
C TYR A 120 -3.73 4.70 0.63
N PRO A 121 -4.56 5.76 0.66
CA PRO A 121 -5.08 6.28 1.92
C PRO A 121 -5.79 5.20 2.76
N PHE A 122 -6.62 4.36 2.13
CA PHE A 122 -7.34 3.29 2.83
C PHE A 122 -6.40 2.18 3.30
N LEU A 123 -5.44 1.81 2.46
CA LEU A 123 -4.40 0.85 2.79
C LEU A 123 -3.51 1.32 3.97
N CYS A 124 -3.11 2.59 3.97
CA CYS A 124 -2.31 3.20 5.03
C CYS A 124 -3.08 3.30 6.34
N VAL A 125 -4.37 3.64 6.31
CA VAL A 125 -5.22 3.62 7.52
C VAL A 125 -5.30 2.21 8.09
N ALA A 126 -5.54 1.19 7.25
CA ALA A 126 -5.57 -0.19 7.69
C ALA A 126 -4.22 -0.64 8.27
N ALA A 127 -3.11 -0.23 7.67
CA ALA A 127 -1.76 -0.50 8.18
C ALA A 127 -1.50 0.19 9.52
N GLY A 128 -1.95 1.43 9.71
CA GLY A 128 -1.85 2.14 10.98
C GLY A 128 -2.55 1.38 12.11
N CYS A 129 -3.76 0.88 11.87
CA CYS A 129 -4.48 0.04 12.83
C CYS A 129 -3.75 -1.29 13.11
N ALA A 130 -3.17 -1.92 12.09
CA ALA A 130 -2.39 -3.14 12.29
C ALA A 130 -1.11 -2.90 13.10
N LEU A 131 -0.43 -1.76 12.86
CA LEU A 131 0.78 -1.35 13.58
C LEU A 131 0.49 -1.01 15.04
N GLU A 132 -0.59 -0.30 15.34
CA GLU A 132 -1.03 0.00 16.71
C GLU A 132 -1.15 -1.30 17.53
N GLU A 133 -1.93 -2.26 17.04
CA GLU A 133 -2.12 -3.54 17.73
C GLU A 133 -0.82 -4.36 17.80
N MET A 134 0.04 -4.27 16.79
CA MET A 134 1.35 -4.92 16.81
C MET A 134 2.26 -4.34 17.89
N ILE A 135 2.27 -3.02 18.06
CA ILE A 135 3.09 -2.32 19.07
C ILE A 135 2.59 -2.65 20.48
N ASP A 136 1.27 -2.64 20.68
CA ASP A 136 0.65 -2.91 21.98
C ASP A 136 0.88 -4.35 22.44
N GLU A 137 0.57 -5.31 21.55
CA GLU A 137 0.64 -6.72 21.90
C GLU A 137 2.04 -7.31 21.73
N ALA A 138 2.85 -6.84 20.78
CA ALA A 138 4.23 -7.29 20.51
C ALA A 138 4.39 -8.83 20.46
N ASN A 139 3.45 -9.54 19.83
CA ASN A 139 3.47 -11.00 19.73
C ASN A 139 3.95 -11.48 18.35
N LEU A 140 4.38 -12.74 18.25
CA LEU A 140 4.94 -13.29 17.02
C LEU A 140 3.96 -13.23 15.84
N PHE A 141 2.69 -13.57 16.06
CA PHE A 141 1.69 -13.64 14.97
C PHE A 141 1.39 -12.29 14.34
N ARG A 142 1.51 -11.20 15.12
CA ARG A 142 1.35 -9.82 14.64
C ARG A 142 2.62 -9.28 14.01
N VAL A 143 3.78 -9.57 14.61
CA VAL A 143 5.06 -9.02 14.17
C VAL A 143 5.63 -9.78 12.97
N ALA A 144 5.42 -11.09 12.86
CA ALA A 144 6.03 -11.90 11.79
C ALA A 144 5.61 -11.44 10.39
N PRO A 145 4.32 -11.21 10.08
CA PRO A 145 3.93 -10.72 8.76
C PRO A 145 4.51 -9.33 8.46
N PHE A 146 4.55 -8.44 9.46
CA PHE A 146 5.19 -7.12 9.33
C PHE A 146 6.70 -7.23 9.05
N ALA A 147 7.40 -8.06 9.82
CA ALA A 147 8.83 -8.29 9.65
C ALA A 147 9.13 -8.87 8.25
N VAL A 148 8.44 -9.94 7.88
CA VAL A 148 8.68 -10.65 6.62
C VAL A 148 8.31 -9.82 5.40
N MET A 149 7.24 -9.03 5.43
CA MET A 149 6.80 -8.28 4.25
C MET A 149 7.35 -6.85 4.21
N ALA A 150 7.24 -6.10 5.31
CA ALA A 150 7.59 -4.68 5.35
C ALA A 150 9.09 -4.47 5.66
N VAL A 151 9.58 -5.04 6.77
CA VAL A 151 10.97 -4.82 7.23
C VAL A 151 11.96 -5.44 6.26
N SER A 152 11.74 -6.69 5.83
CA SER A 152 12.65 -7.36 4.88
C SER A 152 12.74 -6.60 3.55
N THR A 153 11.64 -6.01 3.09
CA THR A 153 11.64 -5.20 1.86
C THR A 153 12.39 -3.89 2.07
N GLY A 154 12.19 -3.22 3.20
CA GLY A 154 12.98 -2.02 3.53
C GLY A 154 14.49 -2.32 3.53
N LEU A 155 14.91 -3.44 4.13
CA LEU A 155 16.31 -3.88 4.13
C LEU A 155 16.81 -4.24 2.74
N LEU A 156 15.99 -4.91 1.92
CA LEU A 156 16.34 -5.27 0.53
C LEU A 156 16.69 -4.04 -0.32
N TYR A 157 15.98 -2.93 -0.13
CA TYR A 157 16.20 -1.70 -0.89
C TYR A 157 17.23 -0.76 -0.25
N ALA A 158 17.44 -0.84 1.07
CA ALA A 158 18.40 0.01 1.77
C ALA A 158 19.82 -0.57 1.83
N LEU A 159 19.98 -1.90 1.73
CA LEU A 159 21.28 -2.56 1.85
C LEU A 159 21.83 -3.01 0.48
N PRO A 160 23.16 -3.11 0.34
CA PRO A 160 23.80 -3.66 -0.86
C PRO A 160 23.35 -5.10 -1.16
N ALA A 161 23.24 -5.43 -2.44
CA ALA A 161 22.88 -6.77 -2.92
C ALA A 161 23.82 -7.88 -2.40
N SER A 162 25.07 -7.56 -2.09
CA SER A 162 26.03 -8.52 -1.49
C SER A 162 25.57 -9.03 -0.11
N LEU A 163 24.83 -8.21 0.65
CA LEU A 163 24.31 -8.58 1.97
C LEU A 163 22.93 -9.23 1.91
N THR A 164 22.13 -8.95 0.88
CA THR A 164 20.72 -9.38 0.81
C THR A 164 20.49 -10.54 -0.17
N GLY A 165 21.40 -10.76 -1.12
CA GLY A 165 21.26 -11.75 -2.19
C GLY A 165 21.60 -13.20 -1.81
N THR A 166 21.97 -13.48 -0.55
CA THR A 166 22.37 -14.83 -0.12
C THR A 166 21.27 -15.53 0.69
N ARG A 167 21.18 -16.87 0.59
CA ARG A 167 20.27 -17.67 1.43
C ARG A 167 20.52 -17.46 2.93
N TRP A 168 21.77 -17.18 3.32
CA TRP A 168 22.15 -16.91 4.70
C TRP A 168 21.54 -15.62 5.22
N ALA A 169 21.40 -14.59 4.37
CA ALA A 169 20.72 -13.36 4.73
C ALA A 169 19.28 -13.62 5.19
N VAL A 170 18.57 -14.54 4.52
CA VAL A 170 17.20 -14.94 4.90
C VAL A 170 17.17 -15.61 6.26
N TYR A 171 18.09 -16.56 6.51
CA TYR A 171 18.16 -17.25 7.81
C TYR A 171 18.55 -16.32 8.94
N LEU A 172 19.55 -15.45 8.74
CA LEU A 172 19.98 -14.46 9.73
C LEU A 172 18.87 -13.45 10.00
N PHE A 173 18.15 -13.01 8.97
CA PHE A 173 16.99 -12.15 9.14
C PHE A 173 15.90 -12.83 9.96
N ALA A 174 15.51 -14.06 9.61
CA ALA A 174 14.50 -14.81 10.35
C ALA A 174 14.92 -15.05 11.81
N LEU A 175 16.20 -15.38 12.03
CA LEU A 175 16.76 -15.55 13.36
C LEU A 175 16.65 -14.25 14.17
N ALA A 176 17.18 -13.15 13.64
CA ALA A 176 17.20 -11.87 14.35
C ALA A 176 15.79 -11.28 14.55
N ALA A 177 14.92 -11.41 13.55
CA ALA A 177 13.60 -10.78 13.56
C ALA A 177 12.54 -11.60 14.31
N LEU A 178 12.64 -12.93 14.38
CA LEU A 178 11.57 -13.78 14.93
C LEU A 178 11.95 -14.48 16.23
N VAL A 179 13.22 -14.83 16.46
CA VAL A 179 13.65 -15.53 17.68
C VAL A 179 13.34 -14.77 18.97
N PRO A 180 13.47 -13.43 19.05
CA PRO A 180 13.13 -12.69 20.28
C PRO A 180 11.69 -12.91 20.77
N PHE A 181 10.79 -13.38 19.90
CA PHE A 181 9.39 -13.65 20.21
C PHE A 181 9.12 -15.09 20.64
N LEU A 182 10.02 -16.04 20.34
CA LEU A 182 9.84 -17.45 20.67
C LEU A 182 9.76 -17.72 22.19
N PRO A 183 10.60 -17.12 23.05
CA PRO A 183 10.50 -17.33 24.50
C PRO A 183 9.13 -16.94 25.07
N ARG A 184 8.47 -15.94 24.47
CA ARG A 184 7.15 -15.48 24.88
C ARG A 184 6.03 -16.47 24.54
N LEU A 185 6.20 -17.28 23.47
CA LEU A 185 5.26 -18.36 23.16
C LEU A 185 5.27 -19.47 24.23
N ILE A 186 6.41 -19.64 24.91
CA ILE A 186 6.59 -20.67 25.94
C ILE A 186 6.16 -20.12 27.31
N SER A 187 6.48 -18.87 27.62
CA SER A 187 6.17 -18.28 28.93
C SER A 187 6.01 -16.76 28.88
N GLU A 188 4.92 -16.25 29.45
CA GLU A 188 4.63 -14.81 29.55
C GLU A 188 5.32 -14.14 30.76
N ARG A 189 6.60 -14.45 30.98
CA ARG A 189 7.39 -13.79 32.02
C ARG A 189 7.68 -12.32 31.65
N PRO A 190 7.88 -11.42 32.64
CA PRO A 190 8.14 -10.00 32.36
C PRO A 190 9.32 -9.74 31.42
N TRP A 191 10.37 -10.58 31.46
CA TRP A 191 11.53 -10.44 30.59
C TRP A 191 11.24 -10.85 29.13
N THR A 192 10.40 -11.87 28.89
CA THR A 192 10.04 -12.31 27.53
C THR A 192 9.16 -11.25 26.85
N VAL A 193 8.26 -10.64 27.62
CA VAL A 193 7.44 -9.51 27.16
C VAL A 193 8.30 -8.29 26.82
N ARG A 194 9.25 -7.93 27.68
CA ARG A 194 10.19 -6.83 27.43
C ARG A 194 11.06 -7.08 26.20
N ALA A 195 11.60 -8.28 26.04
CA ALA A 195 12.39 -8.66 24.88
C ALA A 195 11.58 -8.54 23.58
N ALA A 196 10.35 -9.05 23.56
CA ALA A 196 9.47 -8.96 22.40
C ALA A 196 9.09 -7.50 22.06
N ARG A 197 8.80 -6.66 23.07
CA ARG A 197 8.54 -5.23 22.87
C ARG A 197 9.75 -4.48 22.33
N LEU A 198 10.94 -4.75 22.87
CA LEU A 198 12.18 -4.15 22.39
C LEU A 198 12.45 -4.57 20.93
N ALA A 199 12.31 -5.87 20.62
CA ALA A 199 12.45 -6.37 19.26
C ALA A 199 11.43 -5.73 18.30
N THR A 200 10.18 -5.56 18.73
CA THR A 200 9.14 -4.87 17.95
C THR A 200 9.53 -3.42 17.68
N ALA A 201 10.00 -2.70 18.70
CA ALA A 201 10.45 -1.31 18.55
C ALA A 201 11.66 -1.19 17.61
N VAL A 202 12.63 -2.12 17.70
CA VAL A 202 13.79 -2.17 16.80
C VAL A 202 13.35 -2.43 15.36
N LEU A 203 12.47 -3.40 15.12
CA LEU A 203 11.94 -3.70 13.79
C LEU A 203 11.17 -2.50 13.21
N PHE A 204 10.38 -1.82 14.03
CA PHE A 204 9.66 -0.61 13.64
C PHE A 204 10.62 0.54 13.30
N ALA A 205 11.67 0.74 14.10
CA ALA A 205 12.70 1.73 13.82
C ALA A 205 13.45 1.44 12.51
N ILE A 206 13.82 0.17 12.27
CA ILE A 206 14.43 -0.26 11.00
C ILE A 206 13.50 0.04 9.83
N PHE A 207 12.21 -0.29 9.96
CA PHE A 207 11.21 0.02 8.94
C PHE A 207 11.15 1.53 8.65
N LEU A 208 11.06 2.38 9.67
CA LEU A 208 11.04 3.84 9.48
C LEU A 208 12.31 4.36 8.80
N VAL A 209 13.49 3.94 9.27
CA VAL A 209 14.77 4.38 8.70
C VAL A 209 14.88 3.94 7.23
N THR A 210 14.60 2.69 6.92
CA THR A 210 14.65 2.17 5.54
C THR A 210 13.57 2.80 4.65
N SER A 211 12.40 3.16 5.19
CA SER A 211 11.38 3.96 4.50
C SER A 211 11.96 5.31 4.05
N LEU A 212 12.60 6.03 4.98
CA LEU A 212 13.16 7.36 4.74
C LEU A 212 14.29 7.32 3.72
N VAL A 213 15.19 6.33 3.82
CA VAL A 213 16.27 6.11 2.84
C VAL A 213 15.69 5.85 1.45
N THR A 214 14.66 5.00 1.35
CA THR A 214 14.01 4.69 0.06
C THR A 214 13.37 5.95 -0.55
N ILE A 215 12.68 6.76 0.26
CA ILE A 215 12.09 8.03 -0.20
C ILE A 215 13.17 9.02 -0.65
N GLY A 216 14.26 9.15 0.11
CA GLY A 216 15.40 10.00 -0.23
C GLY A 216 16.00 9.64 -1.60
N GLY A 217 16.28 8.35 -1.82
CA GLY A 217 16.80 7.86 -3.11
C GLY A 217 15.84 8.09 -4.28
N LEU A 218 14.52 8.05 -4.06
CA LEU A 218 13.54 8.37 -5.10
C LEU A 218 13.59 9.85 -5.50
N LEU A 219 13.76 10.76 -4.54
CA LEU A 219 13.85 12.20 -4.82
C LEU A 219 15.11 12.56 -5.62
N GLU A 220 16.23 11.90 -5.34
CA GLU A 220 17.48 12.07 -6.10
C GLU A 220 17.33 11.66 -7.57
N ILE A 221 16.61 10.57 -7.86
CA ILE A 221 16.31 10.15 -9.25
C ILE A 221 15.49 11.23 -9.98
N TYR A 222 14.53 11.86 -9.30
CA TYR A 222 13.75 12.95 -9.87
C TYR A 222 14.55 14.25 -10.06
N ALA A 223 15.54 14.51 -9.21
CA ALA A 223 16.45 15.65 -9.36
C ALA A 223 17.41 15.45 -10.54
N ALA A 224 18.05 14.27 -10.61
CA ALA A 224 18.97 13.91 -11.69
C ALA A 224 18.30 13.88 -13.08
N THR A 225 17.01 13.50 -13.15
CA THR A 225 16.24 13.51 -14.40
C THR A 225 15.72 14.89 -14.81
N ARG A 226 15.73 15.89 -13.91
CA ARG A 226 15.34 17.28 -14.21
C ARG A 226 16.50 18.18 -14.62
N GLY A 227 17.74 17.68 -14.61
CA GLY A 227 18.92 18.49 -14.92
C GLY A 227 19.12 19.68 -13.98
N LEU A 228 18.53 19.61 -12.77
CA LEU A 228 18.82 20.58 -11.71
C LEU A 228 20.11 20.11 -11.02
N PRO A 229 21.06 21.03 -10.76
CA PRO A 229 22.35 20.70 -10.15
C PRO A 229 22.19 20.06 -8.77
#